data_AF-A0A9P7BB18-F1
#
_entry.id   AF-A0A9P7BB18-F1
#
_cell.length_a   1.000
_cell.length_b   1.000
_cell.length_c   1.000
_cell.angle_alpha   90.00
_cell.angle_beta   90.00
_cell.angle_gamma   90.00
#
_symmetry.space_group_name_H-M   'P 1'
#
loop_
_entity.id
_entity.type
_entity.pdbx_description
1 polymer ?
#
loop_
_entity_poly.entity_id
_entity_poly.type
_entity_poly.pdbx_seq_one_letter_code
_entity_poly.pdbx_strand_id
1 'polypeptide(L)'
;MLFKQWNELSTPRHELDYPILSEKEESLQSLPLPTVELPSDLDLNKYDTLYITTKVMHPLFPKKFLQMRDIGSIKMSLTFKENSNGVEGNYSWNFNENFPNEFDPAQNNENDEEIRKSFSFEFPIMYIPNNNSLLISIDENFLKLSPIFDNVLAKKLSSILNDKINTLIIGTSDKIMNTKKISKEQCDLNPPEFVSGFIGALISIIITDQSTSKFTGVIIPSEGPTGFEKISLETMSELVHIFMDQWNDNIDKKRYFEECNKFWRFDGSAMSTQSGLYI
;
A
#
# COMPACT_ATOMS: atom_id res chain seq x y z
N MET A 1 20.34 -28.61 -34.39
CA MET A 1 18.94 -28.21 -34.13
C MET A 1 18.57 -28.75 -32.77
N LEU A 2 18.55 -27.90 -31.74
CA LEU A 2 18.08 -28.24 -30.41
C LEU A 2 16.56 -28.08 -30.41
N PHE A 3 15.84 -29.18 -30.59
CA PHE A 3 14.39 -29.20 -30.40
C PHE A 3 14.11 -29.02 -28.90
N LYS A 4 13.50 -27.90 -28.52
CA LYS A 4 12.85 -27.76 -27.21
C LYS A 4 11.75 -28.82 -27.13
N GLN A 5 11.85 -29.73 -26.16
CA GLN A 5 10.74 -30.61 -25.81
C GLN A 5 9.54 -29.75 -25.38
N TRP A 6 8.41 -29.94 -26.06
CA TRP A 6 7.12 -29.43 -25.59
C TRP A 6 6.76 -30.24 -24.34
N ASN A 7 6.81 -29.62 -23.17
CA ASN A 7 6.25 -30.21 -21.96
C ASN A 7 4.74 -30.38 -22.15
N GLU A 8 4.28 -31.63 -22.13
CA GLU A 8 2.88 -32.06 -22.14
C GLU A 8 2.21 -31.78 -20.78
N LEU A 9 2.11 -30.51 -20.39
CA LEU A 9 1.21 -30.13 -19.30
C LEU A 9 -0.13 -29.74 -19.93
N SER A 10 -1.18 -30.49 -19.57
CA SER A 10 -2.56 -30.35 -20.06
C SER A 10 -3.33 -29.20 -19.42
N THR A 11 -2.70 -28.41 -18.54
CA THR A 11 -3.30 -27.26 -17.88
C THR A 11 -2.78 -25.95 -18.47
N PRO A 12 -3.66 -24.94 -18.66
CA PRO A 12 -3.27 -23.66 -19.24
C PRO A 12 -2.25 -22.95 -18.34
N ARG A 13 -1.13 -22.50 -18.92
CA ARG A 13 -0.03 -21.75 -18.25
C ARG A 13 -0.42 -20.39 -17.64
N HIS A 14 -1.72 -20.08 -17.54
CA HIS A 14 -2.23 -18.76 -17.16
C HIS A 14 -2.98 -18.76 -15.83
N GLU A 15 -3.11 -19.90 -15.16
CA GLU A 15 -3.38 -19.88 -13.73
C GLU A 15 -2.08 -19.45 -13.06
N LEU A 16 -2.01 -18.19 -12.64
CA LEU A 16 -1.13 -17.82 -11.54
C LEU A 16 -1.63 -18.66 -10.37
N ASP A 17 -1.05 -19.85 -10.19
CA ASP A 17 -1.43 -20.79 -9.13
C ASP A 17 -1.33 -20.01 -7.80
N TYR A 18 -2.48 -19.60 -7.28
CA TYR A 18 -2.58 -18.92 -6.00
C TYR A 18 -2.07 -19.90 -4.94
N PRO A 19 -1.27 -19.46 -3.95
CA PRO A 19 -0.81 -20.38 -2.93
C PRO A 19 -2.03 -21.04 -2.27
N ILE A 20 -2.12 -22.36 -2.34
CA ILE A 20 -3.19 -23.11 -1.67
C ILE A 20 -3.06 -22.83 -0.17
N LEU A 21 -3.92 -21.94 0.34
CA LEU A 21 -3.85 -21.46 1.73
C LEU A 21 -4.48 -22.45 2.70
N SER A 22 -5.28 -23.39 2.20
CA SER A 22 -5.90 -24.46 2.96
C SER A 22 -6.16 -25.66 2.06
N GLU A 23 -5.98 -26.87 2.56
CA GLU A 23 -6.32 -28.12 1.85
C GLU A 23 -7.80 -28.23 1.44
N LYS A 24 -8.67 -27.32 1.91
CA LYS A 24 -10.11 -27.31 1.66
C LYS A 24 -10.57 -25.98 1.07
N GLU A 25 -9.94 -25.51 0.00
CA GLU A 25 -10.37 -24.29 -0.71
C GLU A 25 -11.84 -24.36 -1.18
N GLU A 26 -12.35 -25.55 -1.49
CA GLU A 26 -13.76 -25.78 -1.86
C GLU A 26 -14.72 -25.87 -0.66
N SER A 27 -14.21 -25.87 0.58
CA SER A 27 -15.08 -25.89 1.75
C SER A 27 -15.53 -24.48 2.12
N LEU A 28 -16.82 -24.32 2.39
CA LEU A 28 -17.44 -23.07 2.90
C LEU A 28 -17.03 -22.73 4.34
N GLN A 29 -15.85 -23.16 4.81
CA GLN A 29 -15.39 -22.91 6.15
C GLN A 29 -14.83 -21.49 6.26
N SER A 30 -15.22 -20.78 7.33
CA SER A 30 -14.71 -19.43 7.59
C SER A 30 -13.21 -19.47 7.84
N LEU A 31 -12.44 -18.80 6.99
CA LEU A 31 -11.02 -18.56 7.20
C LEU A 31 -10.81 -17.42 8.23
N PRO A 32 -9.67 -17.40 8.94
CA PRO A 32 -9.33 -16.30 9.83
C PRO A 32 -9.09 -15.01 9.04
N LEU A 33 -9.44 -13.87 9.65
CA LEU A 33 -9.11 -12.55 9.12
C LEU A 33 -7.74 -12.09 9.63
N PRO A 34 -7.04 -11.22 8.88
CA PRO A 34 -5.85 -10.55 9.38
C PRO A 34 -6.15 -9.80 10.68
N THR A 35 -5.15 -9.72 11.54
CA THR A 35 -5.15 -8.88 12.73
C THR A 35 -4.28 -7.66 12.48
N VAL A 36 -4.68 -6.50 13.02
CA VAL A 36 -3.97 -5.24 12.87
C VAL A 36 -3.74 -4.64 14.25
N GLU A 37 -2.48 -4.46 14.59
CA GLU A 37 -2.00 -3.84 15.82
C GLU A 37 -1.48 -2.44 15.53
N LEU A 38 -1.96 -1.47 16.29
CA LEU A 38 -1.49 -0.08 16.29
C LEU A 38 -0.69 0.16 17.58
N PRO A 39 0.27 1.10 17.60
CA PRO A 39 0.96 1.46 18.84
C PRO A 39 -0.04 1.92 19.89
N SER A 40 0.08 1.38 21.11
CA SER A 40 -0.87 1.62 22.20
C SER A 40 -0.82 3.05 22.76
N ASP A 41 0.27 3.76 22.51
CA ASP A 41 0.56 5.13 22.95
C ASP A 41 0.31 6.19 21.85
N LEU A 42 -0.17 5.77 20.67
CA LEU A 42 -0.52 6.67 19.58
C LEU A 42 -1.78 7.48 19.91
N ASP A 43 -1.57 8.74 20.30
CA ASP A 43 -2.64 9.72 20.50
C ASP A 43 -2.64 10.73 19.35
N LEU A 44 -3.58 10.55 18.40
CA LEU A 44 -3.72 11.43 17.24
C LEU A 44 -4.02 12.88 17.63
N ASN A 45 -4.57 13.15 18.81
CA ASN A 45 -4.98 14.49 19.21
C ASN A 45 -3.80 15.43 19.50
N LYS A 46 -2.56 14.89 19.54
CA LYS A 46 -1.33 15.68 19.74
C LYS A 46 -0.82 16.32 18.44
N TYR A 47 -1.39 15.94 17.30
CA TYR A 47 -0.92 16.31 15.97
C TYR A 47 -1.98 17.12 15.23
N ASP A 48 -1.53 18.01 14.36
CA ASP A 48 -2.42 18.93 13.64
C ASP A 48 -2.98 18.28 12.37
N THR A 49 -2.13 17.52 11.65
CA THR A 49 -2.48 16.84 10.40
C THR A 49 -1.99 15.40 10.37
N LEU A 50 -2.80 14.50 9.82
CA LEU A 50 -2.46 13.12 9.52
C LEU A 50 -2.47 12.90 8.01
N TYR A 51 -1.33 12.56 7.44
CA TYR A 51 -1.19 12.11 6.07
C TYR A 51 -1.32 10.59 6.02
N ILE A 52 -2.27 10.07 5.23
CA ILE A 52 -2.42 8.65 4.96
C ILE A 52 -2.21 8.42 3.48
N THR A 53 -1.27 7.56 3.13
CA THR A 53 -0.89 7.34 1.73
C THR A 53 -0.34 5.94 1.51
N THR A 54 0.05 5.66 0.28
CA THR A 54 0.74 4.45 -0.14
C THR A 54 2.21 4.76 -0.43
N LYS A 55 3.05 3.72 -0.49
CA LYS A 55 4.49 3.83 -0.74
C LYS A 55 4.84 4.59 -2.02
N VAL A 56 3.96 4.55 -3.02
CA VAL A 56 4.08 5.30 -4.28
C VAL A 56 4.27 6.80 -4.05
N MET A 57 3.75 7.35 -2.95
CA MET A 57 3.87 8.78 -2.64
C MET A 57 5.09 9.12 -1.78
N HIS A 58 5.96 8.17 -1.47
CA HIS A 58 7.19 8.44 -0.72
C HIS A 58 8.03 9.63 -1.23
N PRO A 59 8.15 9.86 -2.56
CA PRO A 59 8.90 11.01 -3.05
C PRO A 59 8.38 12.38 -2.59
N LEU A 60 7.11 12.51 -2.18
CA LEU A 60 6.55 13.75 -1.62
C LEU A 60 7.04 14.04 -0.19
N PHE A 61 7.62 13.04 0.47
CA PHE A 61 8.06 13.12 1.87
C PHE A 61 9.55 12.82 2.01
N PRO A 62 10.44 13.70 1.50
CA PRO A 62 11.89 13.50 1.58
C PRO A 62 12.36 13.50 3.03
N LYS A 63 12.54 12.29 3.60
CA LYS A 63 12.76 12.05 5.05
C LYS A 63 13.84 12.93 5.68
N LYS A 64 14.98 13.11 5.00
CA LYS A 64 16.10 13.93 5.49
C LYS A 64 15.79 15.42 5.49
N PHE A 65 15.12 15.90 4.44
CA PHE A 65 14.75 17.30 4.30
C PHE A 65 13.68 17.70 5.31
N LEU A 66 12.65 16.86 5.48
CA LEU A 66 11.57 17.06 6.44
C LEU A 66 11.91 16.67 7.89
N GLN A 67 13.14 16.19 8.13
CA GLN A 67 13.62 15.75 9.46
C GLN A 67 12.68 14.75 10.16
N MET A 68 12.14 13.81 9.37
CA MET A 68 11.13 12.89 9.84
C MET A 68 11.69 11.91 10.86
N ARG A 69 10.89 11.57 11.87
CA ARG A 69 11.27 10.64 12.95
C ARG A 69 10.28 9.49 13.02
N ASP A 70 10.78 8.28 13.20
CA ASP A 70 9.93 7.12 13.49
C ASP A 70 9.38 7.25 14.93
N ILE A 71 8.08 7.03 15.10
CA ILE A 71 7.41 7.06 16.41
C ILE A 71 6.67 5.76 16.73
N GLY A 72 6.70 4.76 15.84
CA GLY A 72 5.99 3.51 16.02
C GLY A 72 5.68 2.83 14.70
N SER A 73 5.03 1.67 14.76
CA SER A 73 4.69 0.89 13.57
C SER A 73 3.31 0.26 13.66
N ILE A 74 2.67 0.10 12.51
CA ILE A 74 1.46 -0.70 12.32
C ILE A 74 1.90 -2.11 11.98
N LYS A 75 1.44 -3.10 12.74
CA LYS A 75 1.74 -4.50 12.48
C LYS A 75 0.49 -5.22 12.02
N MET A 76 0.61 -5.97 10.94
CA MET A 76 -0.45 -6.85 10.45
C MET A 76 0.02 -8.28 10.51
N SER A 77 -0.83 -9.19 10.95
CA SER A 77 -0.53 -10.61 10.91
C SER A 77 -1.73 -11.47 10.54
N LEU A 78 -1.49 -12.51 9.77
CA LEU A 78 -2.47 -13.56 9.47
C LEU A 78 -1.83 -14.90 9.77
N THR A 79 -2.49 -15.71 10.60
CA THR A 79 -2.02 -17.05 10.97
C THR A 79 -3.09 -18.07 10.64
N PHE A 80 -2.72 -19.06 9.83
CA PHE A 80 -3.56 -20.23 9.57
C PHE A 80 -3.28 -21.29 10.63
N LYS A 81 -4.34 -21.83 11.23
CA LYS A 81 -4.26 -23.03 12.06
C LYS A 81 -4.83 -24.18 11.25
N GLU A 82 -3.97 -25.00 10.65
CA GLU A 82 -4.42 -26.26 10.06
C GLU A 82 -4.63 -27.27 11.19
N ASN A 83 -5.85 -27.84 11.27
CA ASN A 83 -6.05 -29.06 12.04
C ASN A 83 -5.48 -30.20 11.20
N SER A 84 -4.27 -30.64 11.54
CA SER A 84 -3.57 -31.73 10.88
C SER A 84 -4.41 -33.01 10.87
N ASN A 85 -4.84 -33.42 9.67
CA ASN A 85 -5.23 -34.79 9.30
C ASN A 85 -5.36 -34.92 7.76
N GLY A 86 -4.51 -34.23 7.02
CA GLY A 86 -4.42 -34.28 5.55
C GLY A 86 -3.04 -34.74 5.12
N VAL A 87 -3.00 -35.54 4.05
CA VAL A 87 -1.83 -36.28 3.59
C VAL A 87 -0.84 -35.35 2.90
N GLU A 88 0.44 -35.43 3.30
CA GLU A 88 1.58 -34.69 2.73
C GLU A 88 1.65 -34.82 1.19
N GLY A 89 1.23 -33.76 0.50
CA GLY A 89 1.57 -33.51 -0.89
C GLY A 89 2.78 -32.58 -0.96
N ASN A 90 3.97 -33.12 -1.22
CA ASN A 90 5.17 -32.31 -1.45
C ASN A 90 5.07 -31.54 -2.78
N TYR A 91 4.63 -30.29 -2.72
CA TYR A 91 4.79 -29.32 -3.81
C TYR A 91 5.73 -28.21 -3.34
N SER A 92 6.98 -28.26 -3.78
CA SER A 92 7.94 -27.17 -3.57
C SER A 92 7.81 -26.15 -4.69
N TRP A 93 7.50 -24.92 -4.30
CA TRP A 93 7.46 -23.77 -5.19
C TRP A 93 8.85 -23.18 -5.33
N ASN A 94 9.41 -23.19 -6.53
CA ASN A 94 10.69 -22.54 -6.80
C ASN A 94 10.46 -21.13 -7.36
N PHE A 95 10.25 -20.15 -6.48
CA PHE A 95 10.12 -18.73 -6.85
C PHE A 95 11.42 -18.13 -7.46
N ASN A 96 12.52 -18.90 -7.51
CA ASN A 96 13.81 -18.44 -8.07
C ASN A 96 13.82 -18.26 -9.59
N GLU A 97 12.82 -18.74 -10.33
CA GLU A 97 12.94 -18.72 -11.80
C GLU A 97 12.67 -17.38 -12.47
N ASN A 98 12.21 -16.32 -11.79
CA ASN A 98 12.13 -14.99 -12.42
C ASN A 98 12.24 -13.73 -11.54
N PHE A 99 12.38 -13.82 -10.22
CA PHE A 99 12.59 -12.63 -9.40
C PHE A 99 13.70 -12.86 -8.37
N PRO A 100 14.89 -12.25 -8.54
CA PRO A 100 15.96 -12.41 -7.59
C PRO A 100 15.62 -11.63 -6.33
N ASN A 101 15.48 -12.37 -5.23
CA ASN A 101 15.31 -11.90 -3.85
C ASN A 101 13.93 -11.32 -3.54
N GLU A 102 13.10 -12.07 -2.81
CA GLU A 102 12.56 -11.67 -1.49
C GLU A 102 11.33 -12.50 -1.09
N PHE A 103 11.53 -13.26 -0.01
CA PHE A 103 10.56 -14.03 0.80
C PHE A 103 10.26 -15.46 0.34
N ASP A 104 10.98 -16.42 0.94
CA ASP A 104 10.63 -17.85 0.91
C ASP A 104 9.93 -18.19 2.25
N PRO A 105 8.62 -18.44 2.27
CA PRO A 105 7.92 -18.85 3.49
C PRO A 105 8.41 -20.19 4.04
N ALA A 106 9.16 -20.98 3.25
CA ALA A 106 9.74 -22.25 3.69
C ALA A 106 11.10 -22.11 4.41
N GLN A 107 11.69 -20.91 4.48
CA GLN A 107 13.02 -20.73 5.10
C GLN A 107 13.03 -20.59 6.62
N ASN A 108 11.86 -20.58 7.28
CA ASN A 108 11.81 -20.58 8.74
C ASN A 108 11.72 -22.01 9.29
N ASN A 109 12.89 -22.54 9.64
CA ASN A 109 13.15 -23.66 10.56
C ASN A 109 12.42 -25.00 10.27
N GLU A 110 13.18 -25.99 9.77
CA GLU A 110 12.80 -27.39 9.57
C GLU A 110 12.43 -28.19 10.85
N ASN A 111 12.12 -27.54 11.98
CA ASN A 111 11.92 -28.23 13.27
C ASN A 111 10.56 -28.02 13.96
N ASP A 112 9.60 -27.32 13.35
CA ASP A 112 8.26 -27.19 13.92
C ASP A 112 7.24 -28.01 13.10
N GLU A 113 6.76 -29.13 13.67
CA GLU A 113 5.75 -30.06 13.13
C GLU A 113 4.33 -29.46 12.96
N GLU A 114 4.20 -28.14 12.86
CA GLU A 114 3.00 -27.47 12.37
C GLU A 114 3.48 -26.37 11.41
N ILE A 115 3.30 -26.56 10.09
CA ILE A 115 3.54 -25.50 9.10
C ILE A 115 2.48 -24.42 9.31
N ARG A 116 2.68 -23.57 10.33
CA ARG A 116 1.87 -22.37 10.56
C ARG A 116 2.25 -21.38 9.48
N LYS A 117 1.54 -21.43 8.35
CA LYS A 117 1.59 -20.35 7.34
C LYS A 117 1.20 -19.06 8.07
N SER A 118 2.19 -18.20 8.30
CA SER A 118 2.01 -16.92 8.95
C SER A 118 2.56 -15.83 8.05
N PHE A 119 1.74 -14.80 7.83
CA PHE A 119 2.10 -13.61 7.08
C PHE A 119 2.19 -12.46 8.07
N SER A 120 3.27 -11.69 8.04
CA SER A 120 3.44 -10.52 8.90
C SER A 120 3.97 -9.34 8.10
N PHE A 121 3.33 -8.19 8.25
CA PHE A 121 3.73 -6.93 7.62
C PHE A 121 3.86 -5.85 8.67
N GLU A 122 4.84 -4.97 8.50
CA GLU A 122 5.10 -3.85 9.41
C GLU A 122 5.30 -2.56 8.62
N PHE A 123 4.55 -1.51 8.99
CA PHE A 123 4.62 -0.20 8.35
C PHE A 123 4.94 0.88 9.38
N PRO A 124 5.98 1.71 9.17
CA PRO A 124 6.35 2.75 10.12
C PRO A 124 5.35 3.91 10.11
N ILE A 125 5.14 4.50 11.29
CA ILE A 125 4.43 5.75 11.50
C ILE A 125 5.48 6.82 11.73
N MET A 126 5.50 7.81 10.86
CA MET A 126 6.51 8.86 10.87
C MET A 126 5.93 10.18 11.38
N TYR A 127 6.65 10.85 12.26
CA TYR A 127 6.39 12.22 12.67
C TYR A 127 7.15 13.21 11.78
N ILE A 128 6.46 14.26 11.35
CA ILE A 128 7.00 15.39 10.58
C ILE A 128 6.99 16.63 11.50
N PRO A 129 8.15 17.06 12.02
CA PRO A 129 8.23 18.16 12.98
C PRO A 129 7.77 19.51 12.44
N ASN A 130 7.97 19.77 11.14
CA ASN A 130 7.82 21.09 10.55
C ASN A 130 6.38 21.64 10.64
N ASN A 131 5.38 20.77 10.60
CA ASN A 131 3.96 21.09 10.71
C ASN A 131 3.23 20.20 11.71
N ASN A 132 3.95 19.68 12.72
CA ASN A 132 3.42 18.82 13.78
C ASN A 132 2.47 17.73 13.24
N SER A 133 2.93 16.98 12.25
CA SER A 133 2.08 16.06 11.49
C SER A 133 2.55 14.62 11.56
N LEU A 134 1.64 13.69 11.27
CA LEU A 134 1.93 12.27 11.14
C LEU A 134 1.83 11.82 9.69
N LEU A 135 2.64 10.84 9.31
CA LEU A 135 2.57 10.14 8.04
C LEU A 135 2.44 8.64 8.29
N ILE A 136 1.38 8.06 7.72
CA ILE A 136 1.17 6.63 7.59
C ILE A 136 1.26 6.30 6.11
N SER A 137 2.26 5.51 5.72
CA SER A 137 2.48 5.09 4.34
C SER A 137 2.42 3.57 4.25
N ILE A 138 1.43 3.05 3.54
CA ILE A 138 1.20 1.61 3.41
C ILE A 138 1.92 1.07 2.17
N ASP A 139 2.66 -0.02 2.34
CA ASP A 139 3.32 -0.72 1.24
C ASP A 139 2.33 -1.73 0.65
N GLU A 140 1.48 -1.25 -0.26
CA GLU A 140 0.65 -2.15 -1.05
C GLU A 140 1.51 -2.89 -2.07
N ASN A 141 1.23 -4.17 -2.28
CA ASN A 141 1.95 -4.97 -3.26
C ASN A 141 1.01 -6.04 -3.82
N PHE A 142 0.58 -5.85 -5.07
CA PHE A 142 -0.35 -6.77 -5.74
C PHE A 142 0.10 -8.24 -5.72
N LEU A 143 1.41 -8.51 -5.67
CA LEU A 143 1.96 -9.87 -5.68
C LEU A 143 2.06 -10.49 -4.27
N LYS A 144 2.25 -9.67 -3.24
CA LYS A 144 2.59 -10.14 -1.87
C LYS A 144 1.46 -9.94 -0.87
N LEU A 145 0.61 -8.93 -1.07
CA LEU A 145 -0.37 -8.47 -0.10
C LEU A 145 -1.77 -8.63 -0.68
N SER A 146 -2.55 -9.52 -0.08
CA SER A 146 -3.94 -9.71 -0.48
C SER A 146 -4.79 -8.49 -0.09
N PRO A 147 -5.75 -8.06 -0.93
CA PRO A 147 -6.63 -6.92 -0.64
C PRO A 147 -7.42 -7.02 0.68
N ILE A 148 -7.53 -8.21 1.27
CA ILE A 148 -8.15 -8.37 2.59
C ILE A 148 -7.37 -7.64 3.69
N PHE A 149 -6.04 -7.58 3.59
CA PHE A 149 -5.20 -6.82 4.53
C PHE A 149 -5.54 -5.33 4.45
N ASP A 150 -5.68 -4.80 3.24
CA ASP A 150 -6.04 -3.39 3.02
C ASP A 150 -7.40 -3.06 3.63
N ASN A 151 -8.39 -3.94 3.45
CA ASN A 151 -9.73 -3.74 4.01
C ASN A 151 -9.73 -3.77 5.55
N VAL A 152 -9.04 -4.74 6.17
CA VAL A 152 -8.96 -4.81 7.63
C VAL A 152 -8.16 -3.64 8.19
N LEU A 153 -7.07 -3.25 7.54
CA LEU A 153 -6.24 -2.10 7.90
C LEU A 153 -7.03 -0.81 7.81
N ALA A 154 -7.75 -0.58 6.71
CA ALA A 154 -8.61 0.57 6.51
C ALA A 154 -9.67 0.68 7.62
N LYS A 155 -10.31 -0.44 7.99
CA LYS A 155 -11.25 -0.49 9.11
C LYS A 155 -10.60 -0.13 10.43
N LYS A 156 -9.40 -0.66 10.71
CA LYS A 156 -8.67 -0.38 11.95
C LYS A 156 -8.22 1.07 12.03
N LEU A 157 -7.69 1.63 10.95
CA LEU A 157 -7.29 3.04 10.88
C LEU A 157 -8.49 3.98 11.01
N SER A 158 -9.59 3.69 10.31
CA SER A 158 -10.81 4.49 10.42
C SER A 158 -11.31 4.58 11.87
N SER A 159 -11.17 3.51 12.66
CA SER A 159 -11.61 3.48 14.07
C SER A 159 -10.85 4.42 15.02
N ILE A 160 -9.65 4.89 14.64
CA ILE A 160 -8.88 5.85 15.45
C ILE A 160 -9.02 7.30 14.95
N LEU A 161 -9.55 7.50 13.74
CA LEU A 161 -9.78 8.83 13.19
C LEU A 161 -10.86 9.58 13.97
N ASN A 162 -10.73 10.91 14.04
CA ASN A 162 -11.68 11.78 14.69
C ASN A 162 -11.63 13.20 14.10
N ASP A 163 -12.52 14.09 14.54
CA ASP A 163 -12.65 15.47 14.03
C ASP A 163 -11.62 16.47 14.62
N LYS A 164 -10.73 16.04 15.51
CA LYS A 164 -9.72 16.93 16.11
C LYS A 164 -8.49 17.08 15.23
N ILE A 165 -8.19 16.09 14.39
CA ILE A 165 -7.06 16.08 13.46
C ILE A 165 -7.55 16.25 12.02
N ASN A 166 -6.83 17.03 11.22
CA ASN A 166 -7.11 17.11 9.79
C ASN A 166 -6.51 15.90 9.07
N THR A 167 -7.31 15.11 8.36
CA THR A 167 -6.83 13.89 7.69
C THR A 167 -6.69 14.12 6.19
N LEU A 168 -5.47 14.09 5.66
CA LEU A 168 -5.21 14.15 4.22
C LEU A 168 -4.88 12.74 3.70
N ILE A 169 -5.74 12.21 2.85
CA ILE A 169 -5.60 10.90 2.23
C ILE A 169 -5.10 11.11 0.81
N ILE A 170 -4.03 10.42 0.43
CA ILE A 170 -3.42 10.55 -0.89
C ILE A 170 -3.35 9.18 -1.53
N GLY A 171 -3.81 9.07 -2.77
CA GLY A 171 -3.80 7.82 -3.47
C GLY A 171 -3.68 7.98 -4.97
N THR A 172 -3.56 6.84 -5.62
CA THR A 172 -3.59 6.71 -7.07
C THR A 172 -4.86 5.98 -7.51
N SER A 173 -5.24 6.16 -8.77
CA SER A 173 -6.24 5.30 -9.43
C SER A 173 -5.96 5.25 -10.93
N ASP A 174 -6.05 4.06 -11.50
CA ASP A 174 -6.02 3.82 -12.94
C ASP A 174 -7.41 3.92 -13.60
N LYS A 175 -8.39 4.41 -12.84
CA LYS A 175 -9.78 4.62 -13.27
C LYS A 175 -10.20 6.09 -13.23
N ILE A 176 -9.26 7.01 -13.10
CA ILE A 176 -9.51 8.45 -13.16
C ILE A 176 -8.64 9.10 -14.24
N MET A 177 -9.13 10.17 -14.87
CA MET A 177 -8.38 10.86 -15.93
C MET A 177 -7.52 12.01 -15.42
N ASN A 178 -7.95 12.68 -14.35
CA ASN A 178 -7.31 13.87 -13.80
C ASN A 178 -7.36 13.83 -12.27
N THR A 179 -6.51 14.62 -11.61
CA THR A 179 -6.48 14.73 -10.15
C THR A 179 -7.88 15.05 -9.60
N LYS A 180 -8.34 14.24 -8.64
CA LYS A 180 -9.66 14.34 -8.02
C LYS A 180 -9.54 14.70 -6.55
N LYS A 181 -10.46 15.53 -6.07
CA LYS A 181 -10.66 15.75 -4.63
C LYS A 181 -11.92 15.04 -4.16
N ILE A 182 -11.81 14.41 -3.00
CA ILE A 182 -12.90 13.67 -2.36
C ILE A 182 -12.95 14.07 -0.88
N SER A 183 -14.03 14.64 -0.42
CA SER A 183 -14.34 14.87 1.00
C SER A 183 -15.74 14.36 1.28
N LYS A 184 -16.25 14.62 2.48
CA LYS A 184 -17.64 14.29 2.83
C LYS A 184 -18.64 15.15 2.05
N GLU A 185 -18.27 16.39 1.73
CA GLU A 185 -19.13 17.38 1.07
C GLU A 185 -18.90 17.48 -0.44
N GLN A 186 -17.75 17.03 -0.93
CA GLN A 186 -17.35 17.17 -2.33
C GLN A 186 -16.82 15.84 -2.88
N CYS A 187 -17.30 15.42 -4.05
CA CYS A 187 -16.74 14.27 -4.76
C CYS A 187 -16.58 14.63 -6.25
N ASP A 188 -15.34 14.76 -6.70
CA ASP A 188 -15.01 15.14 -8.08
C ASP A 188 -15.00 13.94 -9.06
N LEU A 189 -15.29 12.73 -8.58
CA LEU A 189 -15.37 11.53 -9.40
C LEU A 189 -16.61 11.60 -10.29
N ASN A 190 -16.41 11.44 -11.61
CA ASN A 190 -17.50 11.37 -12.57
C ASN A 190 -17.65 9.92 -13.05
N PRO A 191 -18.85 9.31 -13.00
CA PRO A 191 -19.03 7.96 -13.52
C PRO A 191 -18.53 7.82 -14.98
N PRO A 192 -17.78 6.76 -15.33
CA PRO A 192 -17.53 5.53 -14.56
C PRO A 192 -16.25 5.54 -13.70
N GLU A 193 -15.72 6.71 -13.33
CA GLU A 193 -14.51 6.82 -12.50
C GLU A 193 -14.73 6.28 -11.08
N PHE A 194 -13.73 5.57 -10.54
CA PHE A 194 -13.74 5.06 -9.16
C PHE A 194 -12.33 4.92 -8.58
N VAL A 195 -12.25 4.56 -7.30
CA VAL A 195 -11.01 4.34 -6.56
C VAL A 195 -11.09 3.00 -5.86
N SER A 196 -10.02 2.21 -5.93
CA SER A 196 -9.89 0.88 -5.31
C SER A 196 -8.65 0.80 -4.42
N GLY A 197 -8.31 -0.41 -3.97
CA GLY A 197 -7.17 -0.64 -3.07
C GLY A 197 -7.41 -0.09 -1.66
N PHE A 198 -6.33 0.05 -0.91
CA PHE A 198 -6.34 0.56 0.46
C PHE A 198 -7.00 1.94 0.57
N ILE A 199 -6.66 2.87 -0.31
CA ILE A 199 -7.20 4.24 -0.28
C ILE A 199 -8.71 4.24 -0.56
N GLY A 200 -9.17 3.46 -1.55
CA GLY A 200 -10.60 3.30 -1.83
C GLY A 200 -11.36 2.70 -0.65
N ALA A 201 -10.80 1.64 -0.03
CA ALA A 201 -11.38 1.02 1.15
C ALA A 201 -11.48 1.99 2.34
N LEU A 202 -10.41 2.75 2.61
CA LEU A 202 -10.38 3.71 3.70
C LEU A 202 -11.40 4.83 3.51
N ILE A 203 -11.44 5.46 2.33
CA ILE A 203 -12.41 6.52 2.03
C ILE A 203 -13.85 5.98 2.14
N SER A 204 -14.12 4.79 1.60
CA SER A 204 -15.43 4.16 1.69
C SER A 204 -15.90 3.96 3.14
N ILE A 205 -15.01 3.46 4.00
CA ILE A 205 -15.30 3.24 5.43
C ILE A 205 -15.49 4.58 6.15
N ILE A 206 -14.64 5.59 5.91
CA ILE A 206 -14.79 6.90 6.54
C ILE A 206 -16.14 7.55 6.20
N ILE A 207 -16.55 7.46 4.93
CA ILE A 207 -17.85 8.01 4.47
C ILE A 207 -19.02 7.22 5.08
N THR A 208 -18.93 5.89 5.09
CA THR A 208 -20.02 5.00 5.55
C THR A 208 -20.19 5.04 7.07
N ASP A 209 -19.09 4.90 7.81
CA ASP A 209 -19.09 4.84 9.29
C ASP A 209 -19.08 6.25 9.93
N GLN A 210 -18.93 7.30 9.12
CA GLN A 210 -18.83 8.70 9.55
C GLN A 210 -17.74 8.96 10.61
N SER A 211 -16.62 8.23 10.53
CA SER A 211 -15.55 8.27 11.53
C SER A 211 -14.91 9.65 11.71
N THR A 212 -14.83 10.43 10.63
CA THR A 212 -14.40 11.83 10.67
C THR A 212 -15.07 12.63 9.57
N SER A 213 -15.39 13.88 9.87
CA SER A 213 -15.83 14.90 8.91
C SER A 213 -14.66 15.70 8.34
N LYS A 214 -13.51 15.72 9.02
CA LYS A 214 -12.31 16.47 8.60
C LYS A 214 -11.34 15.60 7.83
N PHE A 215 -11.78 15.09 6.68
CA PHE A 215 -10.88 14.44 5.74
C PHE A 215 -10.92 15.10 4.36
N THR A 216 -9.79 15.05 3.67
CA THR A 216 -9.67 15.39 2.25
C THR A 216 -8.86 14.30 1.57
N GLY A 217 -9.41 13.71 0.52
CA GLY A 217 -8.78 12.75 -0.36
C GLY A 217 -8.28 13.46 -1.62
N VAL A 218 -7.03 13.23 -1.99
CA VAL A 218 -6.42 13.66 -3.25
C VAL A 218 -6.03 12.41 -4.01
N ILE A 219 -6.74 12.13 -5.10
CA ILE A 219 -6.51 10.94 -5.92
C ILE A 219 -5.94 11.37 -7.25
N ILE A 220 -4.80 10.81 -7.64
CA ILE A 220 -4.13 11.13 -8.89
C ILE A 220 -4.18 9.99 -9.91
N PRO A 221 -4.20 10.30 -11.22
CA PRO A 221 -4.18 9.29 -12.25
C PRO A 221 -2.86 8.51 -12.22
N SER A 222 -2.94 7.20 -12.38
CA SER A 222 -1.79 6.31 -12.53
C SER A 222 -2.10 5.17 -13.49
N GLU A 223 -1.09 4.39 -13.86
CA GLU A 223 -1.28 3.12 -14.57
C GLU A 223 -0.48 2.00 -13.90
N GLY A 224 -0.87 0.75 -14.13
CA GLY A 224 -0.16 -0.43 -13.60
C GLY A 224 -0.81 -1.02 -12.34
N PRO A 225 -0.36 -2.21 -11.92
CA PRO A 225 -0.92 -2.90 -10.76
C PRO A 225 -0.50 -2.21 -9.45
N THR A 226 -1.29 -2.45 -8.40
CA THR A 226 -1.06 -1.89 -7.07
C THR A 226 0.35 -2.21 -6.54
N GLY A 227 1.07 -1.18 -6.08
CA GLY A 227 2.47 -1.27 -5.63
C GLY A 227 3.52 -1.10 -6.74
N PHE A 228 3.10 -0.99 -8.01
CA PHE A 228 3.99 -0.83 -9.17
C PHE A 228 3.52 0.29 -10.13
N GLU A 229 2.72 1.21 -9.61
CA GLU A 229 2.07 2.27 -10.35
C GLU A 229 3.07 3.20 -11.05
N LYS A 230 2.71 3.61 -12.26
CA LYS A 230 3.40 4.62 -13.06
C LYS A 230 2.56 5.89 -13.04
N ILE A 231 3.24 7.01 -12.83
CA ILE A 231 2.61 8.34 -12.75
C ILE A 231 3.28 9.22 -13.81
N SER A 232 2.52 10.11 -14.44
CA SER A 232 3.08 11.06 -15.41
C SER A 232 3.95 12.12 -14.70
N LEU A 233 4.97 12.64 -15.38
CA LEU A 233 5.81 13.72 -14.83
C LEU A 233 5.02 15.00 -14.54
N GLU A 234 3.98 15.28 -15.34
CA GLU A 234 3.09 16.42 -15.15
C GLU A 234 2.34 16.30 -13.83
N THR A 235 1.75 15.12 -13.57
CA THR A 235 1.05 14.80 -12.32
C THR A 235 2.00 14.79 -11.12
N MET A 236 3.22 14.27 -11.26
CA MET A 236 4.25 14.35 -10.21
C MET A 236 4.56 15.80 -9.85
N SER A 237 4.75 16.66 -10.85
CA SER A 237 5.03 18.10 -10.64
C SER A 237 3.84 18.81 -10.00
N GLU A 238 2.62 18.52 -10.44
CA GLU A 238 1.39 19.04 -9.85
C GLU A 238 1.29 18.67 -8.36
N LEU A 239 1.55 17.40 -8.01
CA LEU A 239 1.55 16.94 -6.62
C LEU A 239 2.56 17.67 -5.77
N VAL A 240 3.80 17.85 -6.26
CA VAL A 240 4.82 18.59 -5.51
C VAL A 240 4.33 20.01 -5.22
N HIS A 241 3.70 20.68 -6.18
CA HIS A 241 3.14 22.02 -5.96
C HIS A 241 1.98 22.02 -4.96
N ILE A 242 1.04 21.07 -5.04
CA ILE A 242 -0.08 20.94 -4.09
C ILE A 242 0.44 20.78 -2.66
N PHE A 243 1.47 19.95 -2.46
CA PHE A 243 2.03 19.68 -1.14
C PHE A 243 2.96 20.78 -0.64
N MET A 244 3.62 21.49 -1.55
CA MET A 244 4.47 22.62 -1.20
C MET A 244 3.72 23.70 -0.41
N ASP A 245 2.41 23.85 -0.66
CA ASP A 245 1.54 24.79 0.06
C ASP A 245 0.97 24.26 1.38
N GLN A 246 1.14 22.96 1.68
CA GLN A 246 0.78 22.37 2.97
C GLN A 246 1.86 22.58 4.04
N TRP A 247 3.05 23.03 3.63
CA TRP A 247 4.16 23.27 4.54
C TRP A 247 4.13 24.69 5.09
N ASN A 248 4.54 24.82 6.35
CA ASN A 248 4.72 26.12 7.00
C ASN A 248 5.75 27.00 6.26
N ASP A 249 5.64 28.32 6.38
CA ASP A 249 6.50 29.32 5.72
C ASP A 249 8.00 29.17 6.01
N ASN A 250 8.35 28.41 7.06
CA ASN A 250 9.73 28.12 7.43
C ASN A 250 10.42 27.08 6.52
N ILE A 251 9.68 26.37 5.66
CA ILE A 251 10.26 25.43 4.69
C ILE A 251 10.75 26.18 3.45
N ASP A 252 11.98 25.88 3.03
CA ASP A 252 12.48 26.28 1.72
C ASP A 252 11.73 25.53 0.61
N LYS A 253 10.68 26.18 0.09
CA LYS A 253 9.81 25.67 -0.98
C LYS A 253 10.59 25.27 -2.24
N LYS A 254 11.62 26.03 -2.60
CA LYS A 254 12.45 25.73 -3.78
C LYS A 254 13.24 24.45 -3.56
N ARG A 255 13.89 24.32 -2.40
CA ARG A 255 14.65 23.12 -2.06
C ARG A 255 13.75 21.89 -1.88
N TYR A 256 12.54 22.06 -1.34
CA TYR A 256 11.55 20.99 -1.26
C TYR A 256 11.20 20.47 -2.67
N PHE A 257 10.92 21.38 -3.61
CA PHE A 257 10.62 21.03 -4.99
C PHE A 257 11.77 20.26 -5.65
N GLU A 258 13.01 20.72 -5.48
CA GLU A 258 14.20 20.05 -6.01
C GLU A 258 14.40 18.65 -5.42
N GLU A 259 14.25 18.49 -4.11
CA GLU A 259 14.39 17.19 -3.44
C GLU A 259 13.27 16.22 -3.87
N CYS A 260 12.01 16.64 -3.92
CA CYS A 260 10.91 15.76 -4.34
C CYS A 260 11.11 15.29 -5.79
N ASN A 261 11.44 16.19 -6.72
CA ASN A 261 11.71 15.82 -8.11
C ASN A 261 12.90 14.86 -8.24
N LYS A 262 13.93 15.04 -7.40
CA LYS A 262 15.05 14.11 -7.32
C LYS A 262 14.59 12.73 -6.87
N PHE A 263 13.77 12.62 -5.82
CA PHE A 263 13.23 11.34 -5.37
C PHE A 263 12.30 10.69 -6.40
N TRP A 264 11.43 11.45 -7.06
CA TRP A 264 10.57 10.94 -8.13
C TRP A 264 11.38 10.32 -9.27
N ARG A 265 12.49 10.94 -9.66
CA ARG A 265 13.39 10.42 -10.70
C ARG A 265 14.14 9.14 -10.32
N PHE A 266 14.29 8.86 -9.03
CA PHE A 266 14.89 7.63 -8.53
C PHE A 266 13.85 6.54 -8.29
N ASP A 267 12.56 6.87 -8.33
CA ASP A 267 11.49 5.95 -8.02
C ASP A 267 11.07 5.13 -9.25
N GLY A 268 10.64 3.90 -8.99
CA GLY A 268 10.13 2.96 -9.99
C GLY A 268 8.97 3.56 -10.80
N SER A 269 8.18 4.45 -10.20
CA SER A 269 7.04 5.11 -10.81
C SER A 269 7.39 6.05 -11.97
N ALA A 270 8.64 6.52 -12.09
CA ALA A 270 9.12 7.36 -13.19
C ALA A 270 9.94 6.60 -14.25
N MET A 271 9.99 5.25 -14.18
CA MET A 271 10.91 4.46 -15.01
C MET A 271 10.72 4.59 -16.52
N SER A 272 9.51 4.87 -17.01
CA SER A 272 9.24 5.02 -18.44
C SER A 272 10.03 6.17 -19.08
N THR A 273 10.15 7.31 -18.39
CA THR A 273 10.98 8.42 -18.86
C THR A 273 12.46 8.21 -18.51
N GLN A 274 12.78 7.63 -17.36
CA GLN A 274 14.17 7.38 -16.94
C GLN A 274 14.91 6.40 -17.87
N SER A 275 14.19 5.39 -18.39
CA SER A 275 14.72 4.41 -19.34
C SER A 275 14.92 4.97 -20.76
N GLY A 276 14.47 6.21 -21.02
CA GLY A 276 14.49 6.81 -22.35
C GLY A 276 13.48 6.17 -23.31
N LEU A 277 12.49 5.43 -22.80
CA LEU A 277 11.45 4.80 -23.61
C LEU A 277 10.52 5.84 -24.26
N TYR A 278 10.30 6.95 -23.58
CA TYR A 278 9.59 8.13 -24.07
C TYR A 278 10.49 9.36 -23.89
N ILE A 279 10.73 10.11 -24.98
CA ILE A 279 11.62 11.28 -25.05
C ILE A 279 10.80 12.54 -25.31
#